data_AF-A0AAD0T555-F1
#
_entry.id   AF-A0AAD0T555-F1
#
_cell.length_a   1.000
_cell.length_b   1.000
_cell.length_c   1.000
_cell.angle_alpha   90.00
_cell.angle_beta   90.00
_cell.angle_gamma   90.00
#
_symmetry.space_group_name_H-M   'P 1'
#
loop_
_entity.id
_entity.type
_entity.pdbx_description
1 polymer ?
#
loop_
_entity_poly.entity_id
_entity_poly.type
_entity_poly.pdbx_seq_one_letter_code
_entity_poly.pdbx_strand_id
1 'polypeptide(L)'
;MIKKSKIALGLIAISAMGLIACTSDVNSKPNFLFKKAPNDTAVIKFNGKEVSHDELFKGSEAEIYEMKQKLYELKLGKVKAYLLEQYKNEDPARTSMNMENFIDTVVAKDIEITEEEINAFAKERNIPQMNPQLKVRIIDFLKNTKKRDAIEAYIAKKTKDSPVEIYLAKPERPRFDIPVTGNEPTFGGKDVAVTIVEYSDFQCPFCAKGVEIMNEIKKAYGNKVKIVFKNFPLSFHKDAAKAAEAALCANEQSSEKFWKLHDEMFADQSGLAVDGLKAKAKKVGLDQKKFNECLDSGKMKSQVDATVQEGVKVGVKSTPTFYVNGMLINGAQPFEVFKELIDSEMTK
;
A
#
# COMPACT_ATOMS: atom_id res chain seq x y z
N MET A 1 -56.40 18.42 13.58
CA MET A 1 -56.13 18.07 14.99
C MET A 1 -55.43 16.73 15.01
N ILE A 2 -54.16 16.67 15.43
CA ILE A 2 -53.49 15.55 16.13
C ILE A 2 -52.17 16.12 16.63
N LYS A 3 -52.04 16.20 17.96
CA LYS A 3 -50.80 16.48 18.69
C LYS A 3 -49.86 15.27 18.52
N LYS A 4 -48.56 15.51 18.36
CA LYS A 4 -47.53 14.56 18.81
C LYS A 4 -46.48 15.27 19.66
N SER A 5 -46.04 14.48 20.63
CA SER A 5 -45.44 14.83 21.92
C SER A 5 -43.99 15.30 21.82
N LYS A 6 -43.59 16.15 22.78
CA LYS A 6 -42.20 16.54 23.09
C LYS A 6 -41.63 15.61 24.15
N ILE A 7 -40.36 15.23 24.04
CA ILE A 7 -39.43 15.00 25.17
C ILE A 7 -38.04 15.43 24.66
N ALA A 8 -37.64 16.70 24.87
CA ALA A 8 -36.92 17.26 26.01
C ALA A 8 -35.39 17.01 25.95
N LEU A 9 -34.69 17.91 25.25
CA LEU A 9 -33.30 18.30 25.53
C LEU A 9 -33.35 19.41 26.60
N GLY A 10 -32.61 19.24 27.72
CA GLY A 10 -32.26 20.34 28.63
C GLY A 10 -31.18 21.20 27.96
N LEU A 11 -31.48 22.46 27.64
CA LEU A 11 -31.36 23.70 28.42
C LEU A 11 -29.95 24.33 28.33
N ILE A 12 -29.79 25.33 27.44
CA ILE A 12 -29.78 26.81 27.68
C ILE A 12 -28.36 27.26 28.09
N ALA A 13 -27.65 28.24 27.52
CA ALA A 13 -27.77 29.30 26.52
C ALA A 13 -27.11 30.58 27.12
N ILE A 14 -26.85 31.56 26.24
CA ILE A 14 -26.56 32.98 26.50
C ILE A 14 -25.05 33.23 26.74
N SER A 15 -24.35 34.13 26.05
CA SER A 15 -24.70 35.51 25.72
C SER A 15 -23.88 36.05 24.55
N ALA A 16 -24.51 36.82 23.67
CA ALA A 16 -23.82 37.74 22.77
C ALA A 16 -23.50 39.04 23.53
N MET A 17 -22.22 39.39 23.62
CA MET A 17 -21.79 40.72 24.08
C MET A 17 -20.50 41.13 23.36
N GLY A 18 -20.57 42.28 22.68
CA GLY A 18 -19.42 43.10 22.34
C GLY A 18 -18.65 42.70 21.08
N LEU A 19 -19.00 43.32 19.95
CA LEU A 19 -18.04 43.65 18.90
C LEU A 19 -17.03 44.64 19.49
N ILE A 20 -16.01 44.11 20.18
CA ILE A 20 -14.76 44.83 20.41
C ILE A 20 -13.78 44.25 19.39
N ALA A 21 -13.46 45.06 18.39
CA ALA A 21 -12.27 44.85 17.57
C ALA A 21 -11.04 45.01 18.47
N CYS A 22 -10.70 43.95 19.20
CA CYS A 22 -9.38 43.78 19.78
C CYS A 22 -8.53 43.07 18.73
N THR A 23 -7.76 43.87 17.97
CA THR A 23 -6.53 43.40 17.35
C THR A 23 -5.54 43.09 18.47
N SER A 24 -5.70 41.97 19.14
CA SER A 24 -4.59 41.33 19.84
C SER A 24 -4.03 40.31 18.88
N ASP A 25 -2.83 40.57 18.34
CA ASP A 25 -2.00 39.51 17.79
C ASP A 25 -1.87 38.44 18.88
N VAL A 26 -2.70 37.42 18.83
CA VAL A 26 -2.52 36.22 19.64
C VAL A 26 -1.32 35.52 19.04
N ASN A 27 -0.14 35.93 19.50
CA ASN A 27 1.11 35.27 19.16
C ASN A 27 1.23 34.00 20.01
N SER A 28 0.26 33.08 19.86
CA SER A 28 0.24 31.76 20.51
C SER A 28 1.21 30.80 19.80
N LYS A 29 2.41 31.28 19.48
CA LYS A 29 3.45 30.42 18.93
C LYS A 29 4.09 29.65 20.09
N PRO A 30 4.28 28.33 19.94
CA PRO A 30 4.97 27.56 20.96
C PRO A 30 6.40 28.11 21.15
N ASN A 31 6.85 28.18 22.40
CA ASN A 31 8.22 28.59 22.72
C ASN A 31 9.18 27.40 22.61
N PHE A 32 9.53 27.03 21.37
CA PHE A 32 10.49 25.96 21.10
C PHE A 32 11.91 26.50 21.07
N LEU A 33 12.79 25.88 21.86
CA LEU A 33 14.23 26.15 21.85
C LEU A 33 14.94 25.07 21.06
N PHE A 34 15.24 25.34 19.79
CA PHE A 34 16.02 24.43 18.95
C PHE A 34 17.49 24.45 19.38
N LYS A 35 17.99 23.30 19.83
CA LYS A 35 19.39 23.09 20.26
C LYS A 35 19.99 21.95 19.46
N LYS A 36 21.32 21.89 19.37
CA LYS A 36 22.01 20.70 18.89
C LYS A 36 21.64 19.51 19.78
N ALA A 37 21.32 18.37 19.17
CA ALA A 37 21.01 17.17 19.93
C ALA A 37 22.23 16.78 20.81
N PRO A 38 22.01 16.39 22.07
CA PRO A 38 23.09 16.00 22.98
C PRO A 38 23.77 14.67 22.58
N ASN A 39 23.08 13.87 21.77
CA ASN A 39 23.52 12.60 21.19
C ASN A 39 22.64 12.29 19.96
N ASP A 40 22.88 11.16 19.29
CA ASP A 40 22.20 10.81 18.04
C ASP A 40 20.76 10.30 18.24
N THR A 41 20.32 10.07 19.48
CA THR A 41 19.01 9.46 19.78
C THR A 41 18.00 10.45 20.37
N ALA A 42 18.43 11.47 21.10
CA ALA A 42 17.57 12.44 21.78
C ALA A 42 16.91 13.42 20.79
N VAL A 43 15.58 13.52 20.86
CA VAL A 43 14.79 14.43 20.02
C VAL A 43 14.35 15.67 20.80
N ILE A 44 13.81 15.48 22.00
CA ILE A 44 13.39 16.56 22.88
C ILE A 44 13.81 16.29 24.32
N LYS A 45 13.86 17.36 25.10
CA LYS A 45 13.91 17.30 26.56
C LYS A 45 12.66 17.97 27.12
N PHE A 46 11.79 17.21 27.77
CA PHE A 46 10.56 17.70 28.38
C PHE A 46 10.62 17.47 29.88
N ASN A 47 10.51 18.55 30.68
CA ASN A 47 10.66 18.52 32.14
C ASN A 47 11.93 17.80 32.62
N GLY A 48 13.04 18.00 31.91
CA GLY A 48 14.32 17.36 32.25
C GLY A 48 14.45 15.90 31.80
N LYS A 49 13.38 15.25 31.33
CA LYS A 49 13.44 13.91 30.72
C LYS A 49 13.77 14.02 29.24
N GLU A 50 14.77 13.26 28.80
CA GLU A 50 15.07 13.10 27.37
C GLU A 50 14.10 12.08 26.76
N VAL A 51 13.58 12.41 25.58
CA VAL A 51 12.72 11.54 24.78
C VAL A 51 13.46 11.20 23.50
N SER A 52 13.62 9.91 23.23
CA SER A 52 14.37 9.41 22.07
C SER A 52 13.52 9.39 20.78
N HIS A 53 14.20 9.20 19.65
CA HIS A 53 13.54 8.93 18.36
C HIS A 53 12.59 7.74 18.45
N ASP A 54 13.03 6.62 19.02
CA ASP A 54 12.22 5.40 19.11
C ASP A 54 10.97 5.59 19.99
N GLU A 55 11.07 6.34 21.09
CA GLU A 55 9.91 6.64 21.94
C GLU A 55 8.92 7.56 21.22
N LEU A 56 9.42 8.60 20.55
CA LEU A 56 8.58 9.65 19.96
C LEU A 56 7.93 9.23 18.64
N PHE A 57 8.63 8.44 17.83
CA PHE A 57 8.21 8.08 16.47
C PHE A 57 7.68 6.64 16.36
N LYS A 58 7.49 5.94 17.48
CA LYS A 58 6.85 4.63 17.49
C LYS A 58 5.50 4.67 16.76
N GLY A 59 5.29 3.74 15.83
CA GLY A 59 4.10 3.69 14.98
C GLY A 59 4.14 4.64 13.76
N SER A 60 5.24 5.36 13.55
CA SER A 60 5.49 6.21 12.36
C SER A 60 6.65 5.68 11.49
N GLU A 61 7.14 4.48 11.76
CA GLU A 61 8.30 3.89 11.09
C GLU A 61 8.05 3.72 9.59
N ALA A 62 6.82 3.37 9.22
CA ALA A 62 6.37 3.25 7.84
C ALA A 62 6.45 4.59 7.09
N GLU A 63 5.86 5.64 7.65
CA GLU A 63 5.87 6.98 7.06
C GLU A 63 7.29 7.54 6.95
N ILE A 64 8.11 7.33 7.98
CA ILE A 64 9.51 7.75 7.97
C ILE A 64 10.28 6.99 6.88
N TYR A 65 10.06 5.69 6.73
CA TYR A 65 10.65 4.89 5.67
C TYR A 65 10.24 5.39 4.28
N GLU A 66 8.94 5.65 4.05
CA GLU A 66 8.45 6.18 2.77
C GLU A 66 9.10 7.52 2.41
N MET A 67 9.28 8.40 3.40
CA MET A 67 9.97 9.68 3.17
C MET A 67 11.47 9.50 2.90
N LYS A 68 12.14 8.59 3.62
CA LYS A 68 13.54 8.23 3.34
C LYS A 68 13.70 7.61 1.95
N GLN A 69 12.75 6.78 1.52
CA GLN A 69 12.72 6.17 0.20
C GLN A 69 12.56 7.21 -0.90
N LYS A 70 11.64 8.17 -0.74
CA LYS A 70 11.51 9.32 -1.66
C LYS A 70 12.79 10.15 -1.75
N LEU A 71 13.46 10.37 -0.62
CA LEU A 71 14.75 11.06 -0.60
C LEU A 71 15.83 10.25 -1.35
N TYR A 72 15.87 8.94 -1.15
CA TYR A 72 16.79 8.04 -1.84
C TYR A 72 16.53 8.06 -3.36
N GLU A 73 15.28 7.93 -3.79
CA GLU A 73 14.88 7.98 -5.20
C GLU A 73 15.24 9.31 -5.86
N LEU A 74 15.03 10.43 -5.16
CA LEU A 74 15.43 11.74 -5.64
C LEU A 74 16.95 11.85 -5.82
N LYS A 75 17.74 11.37 -4.84
CA LYS A 75 19.21 11.35 -4.94
C LYS A 75 19.68 10.44 -6.07
N LEU A 76 19.10 9.25 -6.20
CA LEU A 76 19.42 8.31 -7.26
C LEU A 76 19.05 8.86 -8.64
N GLY A 77 17.91 9.56 -8.75
CA GLY A 77 17.52 10.27 -9.97
C GLY A 77 18.55 11.34 -10.39
N LYS A 78 19.16 12.04 -9.43
CA LYS A 78 20.26 12.98 -9.71
C LYS A 78 21.53 12.27 -10.17
N VAL A 79 21.87 11.12 -9.59
CA VAL A 79 22.98 10.27 -10.08
C VAL A 79 22.72 9.83 -11.52
N LYS A 80 21.52 9.33 -11.82
CA LYS A 80 21.15 8.91 -13.19
C LYS A 80 21.21 10.06 -14.19
N ALA A 81 20.74 11.25 -13.82
CA ALA A 81 20.84 12.44 -14.66
C ALA A 81 22.30 12.83 -14.95
N TYR A 82 23.18 12.77 -13.94
CA TYR A 82 24.61 13.00 -14.11
C TYR A 82 25.24 11.97 -15.07
N LEU A 83 24.94 10.67 -14.89
CA LEU A 83 25.43 9.61 -15.78
C LEU A 83 24.97 9.84 -17.23
N LEU A 84 23.71 10.21 -17.42
CA LEU A 84 23.16 10.48 -18.74
C LEU A 84 23.89 11.65 -19.44
N GLU A 85 24.28 12.67 -18.68
CA GLU A 85 25.10 13.78 -19.17
C GLU A 85 26.53 13.34 -19.53
N GLN A 86 27.16 12.50 -18.72
CA GLN A 86 28.48 11.94 -19.05
C GLN A 86 28.41 11.09 -20.34
N TYR A 87 27.42 10.21 -20.46
CA TYR A 87 27.23 9.38 -21.66
C TYR A 87 26.88 10.18 -22.92
N LYS A 88 26.20 11.33 -22.77
CA LYS A 88 26.02 12.27 -23.87
C LYS A 88 27.37 12.81 -24.34
N ASN A 89 28.25 13.18 -23.42
CA ASN A 89 29.52 13.83 -23.71
C ASN A 89 30.64 12.86 -24.15
N GLU A 90 30.44 11.55 -24.07
CA GLU A 90 31.33 10.55 -24.66
C GLU A 90 31.43 10.66 -26.20
N ASP A 91 30.39 11.20 -26.85
CA ASP A 91 30.37 11.46 -28.28
C ASP A 91 30.49 12.98 -28.55
N PRO A 92 31.60 13.45 -29.13
CA PRO A 92 31.80 14.88 -29.42
C PRO A 92 30.65 15.50 -30.24
N ALA A 93 29.98 14.72 -31.11
CA ALA A 93 28.86 15.20 -31.91
C ALA A 93 27.60 15.53 -31.08
N ARG A 94 27.53 15.05 -29.84
CA ARG A 94 26.37 15.21 -28.93
C ARG A 94 26.63 16.22 -27.81
N THR A 95 27.86 16.74 -27.69
CA THR A 95 28.24 17.63 -26.58
C THR A 95 27.42 18.93 -26.58
N SER A 96 27.10 19.47 -27.76
CA SER A 96 26.28 20.67 -27.92
C SER A 96 24.77 20.45 -27.74
N MET A 97 24.31 19.19 -27.68
CA MET A 97 22.89 18.88 -27.46
C MET A 97 22.50 19.22 -26.03
N ASN A 98 21.35 19.88 -25.87
CA ASN A 98 20.67 19.93 -24.57
C ASN A 98 20.14 18.53 -24.20
N MET A 99 19.77 18.34 -22.94
CA MET A 99 19.36 17.02 -22.44
C MET A 99 18.07 16.50 -23.09
N GLU A 100 17.11 17.40 -23.37
CA GLU A 100 15.85 17.03 -24.00
C GLU A 100 16.07 16.50 -25.43
N ASN A 101 16.86 17.20 -26.24
CA ASN A 101 17.22 16.77 -27.59
C ASN A 101 18.00 15.46 -27.58
N PHE A 102 18.94 15.29 -26.64
CA PHE A 102 19.68 14.03 -26.52
C PHE A 102 18.76 12.86 -26.18
N ILE A 103 17.83 13.06 -25.23
CA ILE A 103 16.83 12.04 -24.91
C ILE A 103 16.00 11.73 -26.15
N ASP A 104 15.43 12.73 -26.80
CA ASP A 104 14.45 12.52 -27.87
C ASP A 104 15.05 11.94 -29.16
N THR A 105 16.31 12.25 -29.46
CA THR A 105 16.94 11.84 -30.73
C THR A 105 17.90 10.66 -30.62
N VAL A 106 18.34 10.32 -29.40
CA VAL A 106 19.31 9.23 -29.17
C VAL A 106 18.74 8.15 -28.26
N VAL A 107 18.22 8.53 -27.10
CA VAL A 107 17.76 7.57 -26.08
C VAL A 107 16.38 7.01 -26.40
N ALA A 108 15.48 7.88 -26.82
CA ALA A 108 14.05 7.66 -27.00
C ALA A 108 13.60 7.84 -28.46
N LYS A 109 14.53 7.74 -29.41
CA LYS A 109 14.29 8.07 -30.82
C LYS A 109 13.18 7.25 -31.49
N ASP A 110 12.98 6.02 -31.04
CA ASP A 110 12.03 5.06 -31.61
C ASP A 110 10.70 5.02 -30.80
N ILE A 111 10.47 5.99 -29.89
CA ILE A 111 9.27 6.02 -29.06
C ILE A 111 8.12 6.68 -29.81
N GLU A 112 7.13 5.87 -30.16
CA GLU A 112 5.84 6.30 -30.68
C GLU A 112 4.71 5.85 -29.74
N ILE A 113 3.63 6.63 -29.68
CA ILE A 113 2.41 6.29 -28.93
C ILE A 113 1.33 5.89 -29.93
N THR A 114 0.84 4.66 -29.83
CA THR A 114 -0.18 4.14 -30.74
C THR A 114 -1.59 4.42 -30.22
N GLU A 115 -2.58 4.45 -31.12
CA GLU A 115 -4.00 4.53 -30.73
C GLU A 115 -4.42 3.37 -29.83
N GLU A 116 -3.84 2.18 -30.04
CA GLU A 116 -4.09 1.01 -29.20
C GLU A 116 -3.69 1.27 -27.74
N GLU A 117 -2.53 1.89 -27.51
CA GLU A 117 -2.05 2.21 -26.17
C GLU A 117 -2.92 3.27 -25.48
N ILE A 118 -3.35 4.29 -26.24
CA ILE A 118 -4.26 5.32 -25.73
C ILE A 118 -5.60 4.68 -25.32
N ASN A 119 -6.14 3.81 -26.16
CA ASN A 119 -7.41 3.12 -25.90
C ASN A 119 -7.30 2.14 -24.74
N ALA A 120 -6.18 1.41 -24.63
CA ALA A 120 -5.89 0.52 -23.52
C ALA A 120 -5.83 1.29 -22.19
N PHE A 121 -5.12 2.43 -22.16
CA PHE A 121 -5.06 3.31 -21.00
C PHE A 121 -6.46 3.81 -20.60
N ALA A 122 -7.26 4.26 -21.57
CA ALA A 122 -8.62 4.74 -21.31
C ALA A 122 -9.52 3.64 -20.73
N LYS A 123 -9.42 2.42 -21.27
CA LYS A 123 -10.15 1.24 -20.78
C LYS A 123 -9.74 0.87 -19.35
N GLU A 124 -8.44 0.77 -19.09
CA GLU A 124 -7.90 0.43 -17.76
C GLU A 124 -8.33 1.44 -16.69
N ARG A 125 -8.35 2.73 -17.05
CA ARG A 125 -8.73 3.82 -16.13
C ARG A 125 -10.24 4.09 -16.09
N ASN A 126 -11.05 3.26 -16.77
CA ASN A 126 -12.50 3.43 -16.88
C ASN A 126 -12.92 4.85 -17.29
N ILE A 127 -12.20 5.44 -18.26
CA ILE A 127 -12.48 6.79 -18.76
C ILE A 127 -13.70 6.71 -19.69
N PRO A 128 -14.86 7.27 -19.30
CA PRO A 128 -16.12 7.03 -20.00
C PRO A 128 -16.21 7.75 -21.36
N GLN A 129 -15.54 8.89 -21.51
CA GLN A 129 -15.43 9.61 -22.77
C GLN A 129 -14.08 10.31 -22.88
N MET A 130 -13.37 10.09 -23.99
CA MET A 130 -12.09 10.72 -24.26
C MET A 130 -12.27 11.95 -25.16
N ASN A 131 -12.23 13.14 -24.55
CA ASN A 131 -12.19 14.39 -25.30
C ASN A 131 -10.77 14.70 -25.83
N PRO A 132 -10.60 15.62 -26.80
CA PRO A 132 -9.29 15.92 -27.39
C PRO A 132 -8.23 16.36 -26.38
N GLN A 133 -8.59 17.18 -25.39
CA GLN A 133 -7.65 17.67 -24.39
C GLN A 133 -7.12 16.54 -23.48
N LEU A 134 -8.01 15.63 -23.09
CA LEU A 134 -7.65 14.45 -22.32
C LEU A 134 -6.77 13.50 -23.13
N LYS A 135 -7.07 13.31 -24.42
CA LYS A 135 -6.24 12.52 -25.32
C LYS A 135 -4.81 13.04 -25.40
N VAL A 136 -4.61 14.35 -25.55
CA VAL A 136 -3.27 14.97 -25.53
C VAL A 136 -2.54 14.68 -24.21
N ARG A 137 -3.22 14.85 -23.06
CA ARG A 137 -2.62 14.54 -21.74
C ARG A 137 -2.25 13.08 -21.58
N ILE A 138 -3.06 12.16 -22.12
CA ILE A 138 -2.76 10.72 -22.12
C ILE A 138 -1.52 10.44 -22.97
N ILE A 139 -1.45 11.02 -24.18
CA ILE A 139 -0.28 10.91 -25.05
C ILE A 139 0.99 11.41 -24.34
N ASP A 140 0.94 12.59 -23.73
CA ASP A 140 2.07 13.16 -23.00
C ASP A 140 2.47 12.28 -21.81
N PHE A 141 1.50 11.75 -21.06
CA PHE A 141 1.75 10.84 -19.95
C PHE A 141 2.43 9.54 -20.43
N LEU A 142 1.90 8.90 -21.47
CA LEU A 142 2.44 7.67 -22.03
C LEU A 142 3.84 7.91 -22.63
N LYS A 143 4.02 9.02 -23.37
CA LYS A 143 5.32 9.41 -23.94
C LYS A 143 6.35 9.62 -22.83
N ASN A 144 6.01 10.35 -21.78
CA ASN A 144 6.90 10.58 -20.64
C ASN A 144 7.22 9.29 -19.87
N THR A 145 6.26 8.35 -19.79
CA THR A 145 6.48 7.04 -19.17
C THR A 145 7.48 6.23 -20.00
N LYS A 146 7.24 6.05 -21.31
CA LYS A 146 8.16 5.33 -22.19
C LYS A 146 9.56 5.97 -22.24
N LYS A 147 9.64 7.31 -22.22
CA LYS A 147 10.93 8.02 -22.16
C LYS A 147 11.73 7.65 -20.90
N ARG A 148 11.07 7.52 -19.73
CA ARG A 148 11.72 7.07 -18.50
C ARG A 148 12.24 5.64 -18.65
N ASP A 149 11.43 4.74 -19.19
CA ASP A 149 11.84 3.35 -19.42
C ASP A 149 13.03 3.25 -20.38
N ALA A 150 13.04 4.08 -21.44
CA ALA A 150 14.16 4.16 -22.38
C ALA A 150 15.44 4.71 -21.72
N ILE A 151 15.35 5.69 -20.81
CA ILE A 151 16.49 6.18 -20.04
C ILE A 151 17.05 5.06 -19.14
N GLU A 152 16.18 4.34 -18.43
CA GLU A 152 16.58 3.20 -17.59
C GLU A 152 17.27 2.12 -18.43
N ALA A 153 16.70 1.75 -19.58
CA ALA A 153 17.29 0.77 -20.49
C ALA A 153 18.63 1.25 -21.08
N TYR A 154 18.75 2.53 -21.40
CA TYR A 154 19.99 3.12 -21.90
C TYR A 154 21.10 3.09 -20.85
N ILE A 155 20.80 3.51 -19.61
CA ILE A 155 21.76 3.45 -18.50
C ILE A 155 22.13 2.00 -18.20
N ALA A 156 21.16 1.07 -18.16
CA ALA A 156 21.42 -0.35 -17.95
C ALA A 156 22.35 -0.91 -19.04
N LYS A 157 22.13 -0.57 -20.30
CA LYS A 157 23.01 -0.96 -21.42
C LYS A 157 24.42 -0.40 -21.25
N LYS A 158 24.56 0.86 -20.87
CA LYS A 158 25.86 1.54 -20.69
C LYS A 158 26.65 1.00 -19.49
N THR A 159 25.96 0.62 -18.42
CA THR A 159 26.57 0.14 -17.18
C THR A 159 26.81 -1.37 -17.15
N LYS A 160 26.28 -2.13 -18.12
CA LYS A 160 26.37 -3.60 -18.18
C LYS A 160 27.80 -4.12 -18.07
N ASP A 161 28.72 -3.56 -18.85
CA ASP A 161 30.13 -4.00 -18.92
C ASP A 161 31.08 -3.00 -18.22
N SER A 162 30.53 -1.95 -17.60
CA SER A 162 31.28 -0.90 -16.89
C SER A 162 30.43 -0.41 -15.72
N PRO A 163 30.38 -1.18 -14.61
CA PRO A 163 29.50 -0.87 -13.50
C PRO A 163 29.90 0.44 -12.84
N VAL A 164 28.90 1.21 -12.40
CA VAL A 164 29.08 2.44 -11.65
C VAL A 164 28.92 2.13 -10.16
N GLU A 165 29.91 2.52 -9.36
CA GLU A 165 29.83 2.42 -7.90
C GLU A 165 28.90 3.51 -7.35
N ILE A 166 27.84 3.09 -6.62
CA ILE A 166 26.87 3.99 -6.02
C ILE A 166 27.00 3.91 -4.50
N TYR A 167 27.45 5.01 -3.89
CA TYR A 167 27.61 5.14 -2.44
C TYR A 167 26.38 5.74 -1.73
N LEU A 168 25.19 5.56 -2.33
CA LEU A 168 23.92 5.95 -1.71
C LEU A 168 23.39 4.79 -0.88
N ALA A 169 23.29 4.99 0.44
CA ALA A 169 22.64 4.01 1.30
C ALA A 169 21.14 3.92 0.99
N LYS A 170 20.68 2.75 0.55
CA LYS A 170 19.25 2.44 0.45
C LYS A 170 18.67 2.42 1.87
N PRO A 171 17.52 3.08 2.13
CA PRO A 171 16.92 3.04 3.45
C PRO A 171 16.49 1.62 3.80
N GLU A 172 16.75 1.22 5.04
CA GLU A 172 16.30 -0.08 5.55
C GLU A 172 14.80 -0.05 5.80
N ARG A 173 14.13 -1.11 5.34
CA ARG A 173 12.69 -1.27 5.55
C ARG A 173 12.44 -1.64 7.01
N PRO A 174 11.49 -0.98 7.70
CA PRO A 174 11.17 -1.30 9.07
C PRO A 174 10.66 -2.73 9.17
N ARG A 175 11.11 -3.43 10.22
CA ARG A 175 10.68 -4.79 10.54
C ARG A 175 9.80 -4.77 11.79
N PHE A 176 8.64 -5.38 11.67
CA PHE A 176 7.65 -5.51 12.71
C PHE A 176 7.55 -6.98 13.12
N ASP A 177 7.31 -7.23 14.41
CA ASP A 177 6.94 -8.55 14.88
C ASP A 177 5.46 -8.78 14.55
N ILE A 178 5.19 -9.69 13.61
CA ILE A 178 3.85 -9.99 13.13
C ILE A 178 3.43 -11.33 13.70
N PRO A 179 2.47 -11.38 14.66
CA PRO A 179 2.04 -12.62 15.25
C PRO A 179 1.42 -13.55 14.20
N VAL A 180 1.86 -14.80 14.12
CA VAL A 180 1.21 -15.86 13.34
C VAL A 180 0.89 -16.99 14.29
N THR A 181 -0.39 -17.12 14.64
CA THR A 181 -0.85 -17.95 15.76
C THR A 181 -1.25 -19.37 15.36
N GLY A 182 -1.37 -19.64 14.07
CA GLY A 182 -1.75 -20.94 13.50
C GLY A 182 -3.24 -21.09 13.24
N ASN A 183 -4.07 -20.13 13.68
CA ASN A 183 -5.51 -20.09 13.41
C ASN A 183 -5.85 -19.35 12.10
N GLU A 184 -4.85 -18.69 11.50
CA GLU A 184 -5.00 -17.97 10.26
C GLU A 184 -5.10 -18.94 9.06
N PRO A 185 -5.87 -18.58 8.03
CA PRO A 185 -5.79 -19.25 6.74
C PRO A 185 -4.38 -19.11 6.16
N THR A 186 -3.83 -20.22 5.66
CA THR A 186 -2.47 -20.24 5.10
C THR A 186 -2.42 -20.91 3.74
N PHE A 187 -1.45 -20.51 2.92
CA PHE A 187 -1.12 -21.15 1.65
C PHE A 187 0.40 -21.38 1.56
N GLY A 188 0.81 -22.43 0.86
CA GLY A 188 2.21 -22.73 0.61
C GLY A 188 2.84 -23.64 1.67
N GLY A 189 4.14 -23.50 1.87
CA GLY A 189 4.91 -24.36 2.80
C GLY A 189 4.63 -24.03 4.26
N LYS A 190 4.73 -25.03 5.14
CA LYS A 190 4.54 -24.85 6.60
C LYS A 190 5.80 -24.35 7.30
N ASP A 191 6.95 -24.93 6.93
CA ASP A 191 8.27 -24.68 7.52
C ASP A 191 9.19 -24.09 6.45
N VAL A 192 9.05 -22.79 6.21
CA VAL A 192 9.76 -22.06 5.15
C VAL A 192 10.43 -20.83 5.71
N ALA A 193 11.54 -20.42 5.09
CA ALA A 193 12.31 -19.25 5.52
C ALA A 193 11.56 -17.92 5.34
N VAL A 194 10.54 -17.89 4.47
CA VAL A 194 9.80 -16.67 4.12
C VAL A 194 8.31 -16.83 4.38
N THR A 195 7.80 -16.03 5.32
CA THR A 195 6.37 -15.84 5.59
C THR A 195 5.92 -14.47 5.10
N ILE A 196 4.84 -14.46 4.33
CA ILE A 196 4.18 -13.26 3.81
C ILE A 196 2.84 -13.16 4.54
N VAL A 197 2.64 -12.10 5.31
CA VAL A 197 1.36 -11.82 5.97
C VAL A 197 0.65 -10.73 5.19
N GLU A 198 -0.59 -10.98 4.79
CA GLU A 198 -1.46 -10.01 4.13
C GLU A 198 -2.59 -9.61 5.08
N TYR A 199 -2.71 -8.33 5.40
CA TYR A 199 -3.92 -7.73 5.98
C TYR A 199 -4.79 -7.16 4.87
N SER A 200 -6.01 -7.69 4.75
CA SER A 200 -6.85 -7.44 3.58
C SER A 200 -8.33 -7.30 3.94
N ASP A 201 -9.06 -6.67 3.03
CA ASP A 201 -10.49 -6.36 3.13
C ASP A 201 -11.19 -6.80 1.84
N PHE A 202 -12.15 -7.70 1.96
CA PHE A 202 -12.89 -8.26 0.82
C PHE A 202 -13.68 -7.24 0.01
N GLN A 203 -14.02 -6.07 0.56
CA GLN A 203 -14.72 -4.99 -0.15
C GLN A 203 -13.75 -3.92 -0.70
N CYS A 204 -12.46 -3.99 -0.38
CA CYS A 204 -11.46 -3.04 -0.87
C CYS A 204 -11.02 -3.35 -2.31
N PRO A 205 -11.19 -2.42 -3.27
CA PRO A 205 -10.78 -2.66 -4.67
C PRO A 205 -9.26 -2.84 -4.85
N PHE A 206 -8.44 -2.20 -3.99
CA PHE A 206 -6.99 -2.41 -4.02
C PHE A 206 -6.59 -3.79 -3.49
N CYS A 207 -7.39 -4.40 -2.62
CA CYS A 207 -7.15 -5.77 -2.17
C CYS A 207 -7.34 -6.78 -3.31
N ALA A 208 -8.28 -6.53 -4.23
CA ALA A 208 -8.39 -7.36 -5.44
C ALA A 208 -7.11 -7.32 -6.30
N LYS A 209 -6.44 -6.16 -6.41
CA LYS A 209 -5.09 -6.08 -7.01
C LYS A 209 -4.04 -6.83 -6.20
N GLY A 210 -4.16 -6.79 -4.86
CA GLY A 210 -3.36 -7.60 -3.95
C GLY A 210 -3.44 -9.10 -4.27
N VAL A 211 -4.63 -9.60 -4.60
CA VAL A 211 -4.84 -11.00 -5.01
C VAL A 211 -4.08 -11.34 -6.29
N GLU A 212 -4.05 -10.44 -7.28
CA GLU A 212 -3.28 -10.63 -8.52
C GLU A 212 -1.78 -10.81 -8.19
N ILE A 213 -1.22 -9.92 -7.38
CA ILE A 213 0.18 -9.98 -6.94
C ILE A 213 0.46 -11.25 -6.14
N MET A 214 -0.42 -11.62 -5.20
CA MET A 214 -0.26 -12.86 -4.45
C MET A 214 -0.32 -14.09 -5.36
N ASN A 215 -1.12 -14.08 -6.43
CA ASN A 215 -1.15 -15.18 -7.40
C ASN A 215 0.15 -15.27 -8.22
N GLU A 216 0.77 -14.14 -8.57
CA GLU A 216 2.11 -14.12 -9.17
C GLU A 216 3.15 -14.72 -8.22
N ILE A 217 3.11 -14.37 -6.93
CA ILE A 217 3.99 -14.94 -5.90
C ILE A 217 3.74 -16.45 -5.75
N LYS A 218 2.48 -16.90 -5.66
CA LYS A 218 2.14 -18.33 -5.59
C LYS A 218 2.69 -19.09 -6.80
N LYS A 219 2.62 -18.50 -8.00
CA LYS A 219 3.16 -19.09 -9.23
C LYS A 219 4.69 -19.14 -9.22
N ALA A 220 5.36 -18.08 -8.77
CA ALA A 220 6.82 -17.97 -8.79
C ALA A 220 7.49 -18.83 -7.71
N TYR A 221 6.90 -18.89 -6.50
CA TYR A 221 7.54 -19.49 -5.34
C TYR A 221 6.84 -20.77 -4.84
N GLY A 222 5.55 -20.93 -5.09
CA GLY A 222 4.78 -22.10 -4.65
C GLY A 222 4.96 -22.38 -3.15
N ASN A 223 5.37 -23.61 -2.83
CA ASN A 223 5.59 -24.05 -1.45
C ASN A 223 6.90 -23.55 -0.81
N LYS A 224 7.69 -22.71 -1.49
CA LYS A 224 8.89 -22.09 -0.90
C LYS A 224 8.57 -20.92 0.02
N VAL A 225 7.34 -20.41 -0.02
CA VAL A 225 6.85 -19.35 0.84
C VAL A 225 5.60 -19.81 1.58
N LYS A 226 5.29 -19.13 2.69
CA LYS A 226 4.04 -19.27 3.44
C LYS A 226 3.29 -17.97 3.33
N ILE A 227 2.09 -18.00 2.79
CA ILE A 227 1.20 -16.84 2.75
C ILE A 227 0.19 -17.01 3.87
N VAL A 228 0.03 -15.97 4.69
CA VAL A 228 -0.91 -15.90 5.82
C VAL A 228 -1.88 -14.78 5.54
N PHE A 229 -3.18 -15.08 5.52
CA PHE A 229 -4.22 -14.07 5.33
C PHE A 229 -4.79 -13.63 6.67
N LYS A 230 -4.86 -12.32 6.90
CA LYS A 230 -5.46 -11.70 8.08
C LYS A 230 -6.55 -10.72 7.66
N ASN A 231 -7.74 -10.89 8.24
CA ASN A 231 -8.88 -10.01 7.97
C ASN A 231 -8.66 -8.64 8.62
N PHE A 232 -8.77 -7.59 7.82
CA PHE A 232 -8.73 -6.20 8.28
C PHE A 232 -9.85 -5.37 7.62
N PRO A 233 -11.13 -5.67 7.92
CA PRO A 233 -12.26 -4.93 7.34
C PRO A 233 -12.22 -3.47 7.77
N LEU A 234 -12.24 -2.55 6.79
CA LEU A 234 -12.25 -1.12 7.03
C LEU A 234 -13.66 -0.66 7.44
N SER A 235 -13.75 0.20 8.46
CA SER A 235 -15.03 0.58 9.07
C SER A 235 -16.01 1.30 8.14
N PHE A 236 -15.50 1.88 7.04
CA PHE A 236 -16.31 2.55 6.03
C PHE A 236 -16.81 1.60 4.93
N HIS A 237 -16.36 0.35 4.91
CA HIS A 237 -16.89 -0.70 4.04
C HIS A 237 -17.99 -1.48 4.77
N LYS A 238 -19.24 -1.16 4.41
CA LYS A 238 -20.48 -1.71 4.99
C LYS A 238 -20.45 -3.23 5.19
N ASP A 239 -20.06 -3.98 4.17
CA ASP A 239 -20.20 -5.44 4.12
C ASP A 239 -18.87 -6.16 4.47
N ALA A 240 -17.76 -5.44 4.60
CA ALA A 240 -16.43 -6.00 4.84
C ALA A 240 -16.33 -6.82 6.12
N ALA A 241 -16.89 -6.34 7.23
CA ALA A 241 -16.88 -7.07 8.50
C ALA A 241 -17.57 -8.43 8.37
N LYS A 242 -18.69 -8.48 7.65
CA LYS A 242 -19.44 -9.71 7.46
C LYS A 242 -18.78 -10.66 6.45
N ALA A 243 -18.13 -10.11 5.42
CA ALA A 243 -17.30 -10.88 4.51
C ALA A 243 -16.08 -11.50 5.22
N ALA A 244 -15.45 -10.78 6.14
CA ALA A 244 -14.37 -11.30 6.98
C ALA A 244 -14.83 -12.47 7.87
N GLU A 245 -15.99 -12.33 8.52
CA GLU A 245 -16.60 -13.43 9.28
C GLU A 245 -16.91 -14.65 8.38
N ALA A 246 -17.49 -14.42 7.20
CA ALA A 246 -17.77 -15.48 6.23
C ALA A 246 -16.50 -16.22 5.80
N ALA A 247 -15.41 -15.50 5.56
CA ALA A 247 -14.12 -16.11 5.24
C ALA A 247 -13.65 -17.04 6.37
N LEU A 248 -13.70 -16.59 7.63
CA LEU A 248 -13.31 -17.43 8.77
C LEU A 248 -14.27 -18.62 8.99
N CYS A 249 -15.57 -18.45 8.74
CA CYS A 249 -16.52 -19.58 8.72
C CYS A 249 -16.18 -20.62 7.65
N ALA A 250 -15.62 -20.20 6.51
CA ALA A 250 -15.09 -21.12 5.50
C ALA A 250 -13.82 -21.83 6.00
N ASN A 251 -12.93 -21.11 6.68
CA ASN A 251 -11.70 -21.66 7.24
C ASN A 251 -11.95 -22.74 8.30
N GLU A 252 -13.02 -22.62 9.11
CA GLU A 252 -13.45 -23.68 10.03
C GLU A 252 -13.78 -25.00 9.33
N GLN A 253 -14.24 -24.95 8.07
CA GLN A 253 -14.51 -26.16 7.30
C GLN A 253 -13.23 -26.72 6.67
N SER A 254 -12.33 -25.85 6.20
CA SER A 254 -10.92 -26.14 5.86
C SER A 254 -10.22 -24.91 5.30
N SER A 255 -8.89 -24.88 5.34
CA SER A 255 -8.11 -23.84 4.66
C SER A 255 -8.33 -23.83 3.13
N GLU A 256 -8.62 -24.97 2.50
CA GLU A 256 -8.95 -25.02 1.07
C GLU A 256 -10.28 -24.31 0.77
N LYS A 257 -11.30 -24.51 1.61
CA LYS A 257 -12.60 -23.85 1.48
C LYS A 257 -12.51 -22.35 1.73
N PHE A 258 -11.63 -21.93 2.66
CA PHE A 258 -11.27 -20.52 2.80
C PHE A 258 -10.80 -19.93 1.47
N TRP A 259 -9.78 -20.51 0.84
CA TRP A 259 -9.20 -19.94 -0.39
C TRP A 259 -10.20 -19.91 -1.55
N LYS A 260 -11.05 -20.94 -1.68
CA LYS A 260 -12.11 -20.92 -2.70
C LYS A 260 -13.12 -19.80 -2.48
N LEU A 261 -13.57 -19.58 -1.23
CA LEU A 261 -14.50 -18.49 -0.94
C LEU A 261 -13.82 -17.12 -1.06
N HIS A 262 -12.56 -17.01 -0.63
CA HIS A 262 -11.73 -15.83 -0.80
C HIS A 262 -11.68 -15.38 -2.26
N ASP A 263 -11.31 -16.29 -3.16
CA ASP A 263 -11.19 -15.98 -4.59
C ASP A 263 -12.55 -15.59 -5.19
N GLU A 264 -13.64 -16.26 -4.79
CA GLU A 264 -15.00 -15.95 -5.24
C GLU A 264 -15.51 -14.58 -4.73
N MET A 265 -15.11 -14.15 -3.53
CA MET A 265 -15.44 -12.83 -2.99
C MET A 265 -14.67 -11.71 -3.70
N PHE A 266 -13.38 -11.92 -4.02
CA PHE A 266 -12.60 -10.93 -4.75
C PHE A 266 -12.95 -10.88 -6.25
N ALA A 267 -13.37 -11.98 -6.85
CA ALA A 267 -13.85 -12.02 -8.24
C ALA A 267 -15.12 -11.18 -8.45
N ASP A 268 -15.94 -11.01 -7.41
CA ASP A 268 -17.10 -10.12 -7.42
C ASP A 268 -17.36 -9.55 -6.02
N GLN A 269 -16.86 -8.34 -5.81
CA GLN A 269 -16.97 -7.59 -4.55
C GLN A 269 -18.34 -6.90 -4.38
N SER A 270 -19.25 -6.97 -5.37
CA SER A 270 -20.58 -6.36 -5.26
C SER A 270 -21.56 -7.23 -4.46
N GLY A 271 -21.34 -8.54 -4.43
CA GLY A 271 -22.19 -9.54 -3.76
C GLY A 271 -21.76 -9.90 -2.33
N LEU A 272 -21.34 -8.93 -1.51
CA LEU A 272 -20.79 -9.18 -0.16
C LEU A 272 -21.80 -9.03 1.00
N ALA A 273 -23.04 -8.65 0.71
CA ALA A 273 -24.12 -8.75 1.70
C ALA A 273 -24.36 -10.23 2.10
N VAL A 274 -24.97 -10.47 3.27
CA VAL A 274 -25.18 -11.82 3.85
C VAL A 274 -25.71 -12.85 2.84
N ASP A 275 -26.76 -12.52 2.09
CA ASP A 275 -27.34 -13.44 1.11
C ASP A 275 -26.38 -13.75 -0.04
N GLY A 276 -25.61 -12.76 -0.48
CA GLY A 276 -24.55 -12.91 -1.48
C GLY A 276 -23.42 -13.81 -0.97
N LEU A 277 -22.98 -13.61 0.28
CA LEU A 277 -21.97 -14.46 0.93
C LEU A 277 -22.43 -15.92 1.02
N LYS A 278 -23.68 -16.17 1.39
CA LYS A 278 -24.26 -17.52 1.44
C LYS A 278 -24.32 -18.15 0.05
N ALA A 279 -24.71 -17.39 -0.98
CA ALA A 279 -24.73 -17.85 -2.36
C ALA A 279 -23.32 -18.20 -2.87
N LYS A 280 -22.31 -17.36 -2.60
CA LYS A 280 -20.90 -17.62 -2.93
C LYS A 280 -20.37 -18.86 -2.18
N ALA A 281 -20.68 -18.99 -0.90
CA ALA A 281 -20.33 -20.18 -0.11
C ALA A 281 -20.93 -21.46 -0.69
N LYS A 282 -22.18 -21.41 -1.17
CA LYS A 282 -22.83 -22.54 -1.85
C LYS A 282 -22.11 -22.89 -3.14
N LYS A 283 -21.79 -21.88 -3.96
CA LYS A 283 -21.11 -22.03 -5.25
C LYS A 283 -19.76 -22.74 -5.10
N VAL A 284 -19.00 -22.42 -4.06
CA VAL A 284 -17.69 -23.05 -3.80
C VAL A 284 -17.77 -24.33 -2.95
N GLY A 285 -19.00 -24.80 -2.72
CA GLY A 285 -19.32 -26.11 -2.15
C GLY A 285 -19.11 -26.22 -0.64
N LEU A 286 -19.29 -25.14 0.13
CA LEU A 286 -19.30 -25.25 1.59
C LEU A 286 -20.54 -26.00 2.07
N ASP A 287 -20.42 -26.67 3.22
CA ASP A 287 -21.58 -27.14 3.98
C ASP A 287 -22.41 -25.92 4.39
N GLN A 288 -23.57 -25.78 3.74
CA GLN A 288 -24.45 -24.63 3.89
C GLN A 288 -25.04 -24.52 5.29
N LYS A 289 -25.33 -25.64 5.95
CA LYS A 289 -25.91 -25.61 7.29
C LYS A 289 -24.87 -25.06 8.27
N LYS A 290 -23.67 -25.63 8.28
CA LYS A 290 -22.57 -25.18 9.16
C LYS A 290 -22.17 -23.74 8.86
N PHE A 291 -22.09 -23.37 7.59
CA PHE A 291 -21.73 -22.01 7.19
C PHE A 291 -22.76 -20.98 7.63
N ASN A 292 -24.05 -21.24 7.39
CA ASN A 292 -25.12 -20.32 7.78
C ASN A 292 -25.19 -20.16 9.30
N GLU A 293 -25.10 -21.25 10.06
CA GLU A 293 -25.06 -21.20 11.53
C GLU A 293 -23.87 -20.37 12.03
N CYS A 294 -22.67 -20.56 11.47
CA CYS A 294 -21.48 -19.79 11.82
C CYS A 294 -21.64 -18.29 11.50
N LEU A 295 -22.11 -17.97 10.29
CA LEU A 295 -22.23 -16.60 9.82
C LEU A 295 -23.36 -15.85 10.55
N ASP A 296 -24.55 -16.44 10.67
CA ASP A 296 -25.72 -15.77 11.24
C ASP A 296 -25.59 -15.52 12.74
N SER A 297 -24.89 -16.41 13.46
CA SER A 297 -24.60 -16.23 14.89
C SER A 297 -23.53 -15.18 15.18
N GLY A 298 -22.75 -14.77 14.18
CA GLY A 298 -21.61 -13.88 14.39
C GLY A 298 -20.43 -14.54 15.10
N LYS A 299 -20.33 -15.89 15.03
CA LYS A 299 -19.32 -16.69 15.74
C LYS A 299 -17.89 -16.17 15.57
N MET A 300 -17.59 -15.65 14.37
CA MET A 300 -16.25 -15.20 13.99
C MET A 300 -15.93 -13.75 14.36
N LYS A 301 -16.91 -12.99 14.85
CA LYS A 301 -16.75 -11.55 15.07
C LYS A 301 -15.57 -11.23 16.00
N SER A 302 -15.46 -11.92 17.14
CA SER A 302 -14.37 -11.66 18.10
C SER A 302 -12.98 -11.94 17.52
N GLN A 303 -12.85 -12.93 16.63
CA GLN A 303 -11.59 -13.24 15.96
C GLN A 303 -11.24 -12.18 14.92
N VAL A 304 -12.23 -11.67 14.16
CA VAL A 304 -12.04 -10.55 13.24
C VAL A 304 -11.62 -9.29 14.01
N ASP A 305 -12.33 -8.94 15.09
CA ASP A 305 -12.01 -7.77 15.92
C ASP A 305 -10.59 -7.89 16.50
N ALA A 306 -10.19 -9.06 16.99
CA ALA A 306 -8.85 -9.30 17.50
C ALA A 306 -7.77 -9.12 16.43
N THR A 307 -8.03 -9.59 15.20
CA THR A 307 -7.12 -9.43 14.05
C THR A 307 -6.98 -7.96 13.65
N VAL A 308 -8.07 -7.18 13.68
CA VAL A 308 -8.04 -5.74 13.44
C VAL A 308 -7.21 -5.03 14.52
N GLN A 309 -7.42 -5.33 15.79
CA GLN A 309 -6.65 -4.72 16.88
C GLN A 309 -5.16 -5.09 16.81
N GLU A 310 -4.83 -6.31 16.41
CA GLU A 310 -3.46 -6.72 16.13
C GLU A 310 -2.86 -5.91 14.98
N GLY A 311 -3.56 -5.81 13.84
CA GLY A 311 -3.13 -5.02 12.69
C GLY A 311 -2.84 -3.57 13.06
N VAL A 312 -3.70 -2.93 13.85
CA VAL A 312 -3.49 -1.55 14.34
C VAL A 312 -2.21 -1.46 15.18
N LYS A 313 -1.94 -2.43 16.06
CA LYS A 313 -0.73 -2.45 16.91
C LYS A 313 0.55 -2.60 16.11
N VAL A 314 0.51 -3.33 14.99
CA VAL A 314 1.67 -3.55 14.10
C VAL A 314 1.75 -2.53 12.95
N GLY A 315 0.94 -1.47 13.00
CA GLY A 315 1.05 -0.33 12.10
C GLY A 315 0.22 -0.42 10.80
N VAL A 316 -0.74 -1.34 10.70
CA VAL A 316 -1.67 -1.41 9.57
C VAL A 316 -2.61 -0.21 9.61
N LYS A 317 -2.53 0.65 8.59
CA LYS A 317 -3.35 1.87 8.44
C LYS A 317 -4.29 1.81 7.22
N SER A 318 -4.07 0.88 6.31
CA SER A 318 -4.82 0.70 5.06
C SER A 318 -4.75 -0.74 4.58
N THR A 319 -5.58 -1.10 3.62
CA THR A 319 -5.54 -2.41 2.96
C THR A 319 -5.38 -2.26 1.43
N PRO A 320 -4.68 -3.20 0.77
CA PRO A 320 -3.94 -4.30 1.38
C PRO A 320 -2.64 -3.79 2.02
N THR A 321 -2.25 -4.39 3.13
CA THR A 321 -0.93 -4.19 3.75
C THR A 321 -0.26 -5.55 3.87
N PHE A 322 1.01 -5.63 3.47
CA PHE A 322 1.76 -6.88 3.48
C PHE A 322 2.99 -6.77 4.38
N TYR A 323 3.43 -7.92 4.89
CA TYR A 323 4.69 -8.05 5.60
C TYR A 323 5.44 -9.28 5.09
N VAL A 324 6.66 -9.10 4.60
CA VAL A 324 7.57 -10.21 4.24
C VAL A 324 8.56 -10.39 5.37
N ASN A 325 8.42 -11.45 6.17
CA ASN A 325 9.16 -11.66 7.43
C ASN A 325 9.13 -10.41 8.34
N GLY A 326 7.97 -9.74 8.42
CA GLY A 326 7.81 -8.53 9.21
C GLY A 326 8.22 -7.23 8.50
N MET A 327 8.84 -7.30 7.31
CA MET A 327 9.15 -6.10 6.53
C MET A 327 7.91 -5.58 5.81
N LEU A 328 7.44 -4.40 6.22
CA LEU A 328 6.20 -3.79 5.75
C LEU A 328 6.24 -3.41 4.28
N ILE A 329 5.22 -3.78 3.50
CA ILE A 329 4.93 -3.28 2.16
C ILE A 329 3.51 -2.71 2.17
N ASN A 330 3.39 -1.40 1.96
CA ASN A 330 2.12 -0.70 1.99
C ASN A 330 1.45 -0.70 0.60
N GLY A 331 0.22 -1.20 0.52
CA GLY A 331 -0.57 -1.24 -0.72
C GLY A 331 -0.17 -2.36 -1.68
N ALA A 332 -0.93 -2.45 -2.77
CA ALA A 332 -0.69 -3.36 -3.88
C ALA A 332 0.49 -2.85 -4.74
N GLN A 333 1.72 -3.10 -4.27
CA GLN A 333 2.95 -2.77 -4.99
C GLN A 333 3.26 -3.79 -6.10
N PRO A 334 4.06 -3.43 -7.13
CA PRO A 334 4.45 -4.37 -8.19
C PRO A 334 5.13 -5.64 -7.65
N PHE A 335 4.96 -6.76 -8.36
CA PHE A 335 5.54 -8.06 -8.02
C PHE A 335 7.05 -7.98 -7.71
N GLU A 336 7.79 -7.14 -8.42
CA GLU A 336 9.24 -6.97 -8.27
C GLU A 336 9.63 -6.50 -6.87
N VAL A 337 8.80 -5.68 -6.21
CA VAL A 337 9.04 -5.21 -4.84
C VAL A 337 8.97 -6.39 -3.86
N PHE A 338 7.99 -7.27 -4.04
CA PHE A 338 7.88 -8.50 -3.26
C PHE A 338 9.01 -9.46 -3.58
N LYS A 339 9.33 -9.63 -4.87
CA LYS A 339 10.38 -10.51 -5.35
C LYS A 339 11.73 -10.18 -4.74
N GLU A 340 12.11 -8.90 -4.74
CA GLU A 340 13.37 -8.41 -4.15
C GLU A 340 13.47 -8.82 -2.65
N LEU A 341 12.39 -8.62 -1.90
CA LEU A 341 12.37 -8.93 -0.47
C LEU A 341 12.35 -10.43 -0.19
N ILE A 342 11.55 -11.19 -0.96
CA ILE A 342 11.47 -12.64 -0.83
C ILE A 342 12.83 -13.27 -1.15
N ASP A 343 13.45 -12.92 -2.28
CA ASP A 343 14.75 -13.46 -2.67
C ASP A 343 15.83 -13.12 -1.63
N SER A 344 15.85 -11.88 -1.13
CA SER A 344 16.80 -11.45 -0.10
C SER A 344 16.65 -12.28 1.18
N GLU A 345 15.42 -12.49 1.66
CA GLU A 345 15.18 -13.29 2.86
C GLU A 345 15.40 -14.79 2.66
N MET A 346 15.28 -15.31 1.44
CA MET A 346 15.62 -16.71 1.12
C MET A 346 17.12 -17.03 1.17
N THR A 347 17.97 -16.00 1.10
CA THR A 347 19.45 -16.17 1.12
C THR A 347 20.09 -16.05 2.50
N LYS A 348 19.28 -15.75 3.52
CA LYS A 348 19.70 -15.70 4.93
C LYS A 348 19.53 -17.07 5.56
#